data_AF-A0A2U3MWK3-F1
#
_entry.id   AF-A0A2U3MWK3-F1
#
_cell.length_a   1.000
_cell.length_b   1.000
_cell.length_c   1.000
_cell.angle_alpha   90.00
_cell.angle_beta   90.00
_cell.angle_gamma   90.00
#
_symmetry.space_group_name_H-M   'P 1'
#
loop_
_entity.id
_entity.type
_entity.pdbx_description
1 polymer ?
#
loop_
_entity_poly.entity_id
_entity_poly.type
_entity_poly.pdbx_seq_one_letter_code
_entity_poly.pdbx_strand_id
1 'polypeptide(L)'
;MATPYITIGCPTTGGGVVLTGQDSFKIEGIPVACVGDKATCPLHKTVSTIISGDQYMKVQGKPMARAGDGLSCGCTLLPKQSLVVGDNAPSARANALTSQMSNNQQNTNNSLVDDKKEKEKTILCKPECLGKTIIFDTTPGPYTISMELWKFILSFEGFESTPYVPKNSDSSGVTLGYGYDLGQQSAAQIRKDLSPYYTAEQIDRLVSVAQGKKGAAARNVLPKISNITITKDKATEMIVSVKKRYANQVVDIYPEVLELHPHCQGALLDLIYNRGNGLKDMPKQLTRSHMREIRDAFKAGTPEKIPDILRNMSKLWVGKGLNGLVNRRKDEATWFEKGLKCDCYK
;
A
#
# COMPACT_ATOMS: atom_id res chain seq x y z
N MET A 1 15.73 -9.35 6.47
CA MET A 1 16.73 -8.38 5.97
C MET A 1 17.11 -7.45 7.10
N ALA A 2 18.40 -7.08 7.22
CA ALA A 2 18.86 -6.12 8.21
C ALA A 2 18.38 -4.71 7.84
N THR A 3 17.81 -3.98 8.79
CA THR A 3 17.40 -2.58 8.58
C THR A 3 18.64 -1.69 8.66
N PRO A 4 18.95 -0.88 7.62
CA PRO A 4 20.15 -0.05 7.63
C PRO A 4 20.07 1.04 8.71
N TYR A 5 21.21 1.37 9.29
CA TYR A 5 21.36 2.48 10.24
C TYR A 5 21.42 3.82 9.50
N ILE A 6 20.99 4.87 10.19
CA ILE A 6 20.85 6.22 9.66
C ILE A 6 22.03 7.08 10.09
N THR A 7 22.62 7.82 9.16
CA THR A 7 23.71 8.76 9.41
C THR A 7 23.28 10.20 9.12
N ILE A 8 24.11 11.18 9.51
CA ILE A 8 23.89 12.58 9.15
C ILE A 8 23.73 12.73 7.62
N GLY A 9 22.74 13.51 7.20
CA GLY A 9 22.42 13.74 5.79
C GLY A 9 21.53 12.69 5.15
N CYS A 10 21.08 11.66 5.88
CA CYS A 10 20.02 10.78 5.41
C CYS A 10 18.71 11.55 5.21
N PRO A 11 17.94 11.26 4.14
CA PRO A 11 16.68 11.95 3.88
C PRO A 11 15.57 11.54 4.86
N THR A 12 14.52 12.34 4.92
CA THR A 12 13.30 12.06 5.69
C THR A 12 12.09 12.05 4.77
N THR A 13 11.02 11.34 5.14
CA THR A 13 9.77 11.35 4.37
C THR A 13 9.09 12.73 4.35
N GLY A 14 9.48 13.65 5.23
CA GLY A 14 9.04 15.04 5.21
C GLY A 14 9.80 15.93 4.23
N GLY A 15 10.66 15.36 3.38
CA GLY A 15 11.48 16.07 2.39
C GLY A 15 12.73 16.74 2.96
N GLY A 16 13.08 16.46 4.21
CA GLY A 16 14.24 17.04 4.89
C GLY A 16 15.39 16.06 5.05
N VAL A 17 16.34 16.40 5.91
CA VAL A 17 17.55 15.61 6.15
C VAL A 17 17.92 15.56 7.62
N VAL A 18 18.59 14.49 8.04
CA VAL A 18 19.17 14.37 9.38
C VAL A 18 20.32 15.36 9.55
N LEU A 19 20.30 16.11 10.66
CA LEU A 19 21.21 17.22 10.95
C LEU A 19 22.32 16.88 11.93
N THR A 20 22.01 16.10 12.97
CA THR A 20 22.97 15.79 14.05
C THR A 20 23.14 14.27 14.21
N GLY A 21 24.24 13.88 14.82
CA GLY A 21 24.60 12.48 15.06
C GLY A 21 25.72 12.37 16.09
N GLN A 22 26.09 11.15 16.47
CA GLN A 22 27.08 10.85 17.49
C GLN A 22 28.45 10.59 16.86
N ASP A 23 29.41 11.51 17.04
CA ASP A 23 30.74 11.41 16.40
C ASP A 23 31.57 10.20 16.88
N SER A 24 31.27 9.67 18.07
CA SER A 24 31.94 8.50 18.63
C SER A 24 31.72 7.19 17.84
N PHE A 25 30.75 7.16 16.93
CA PHE A 25 30.52 5.99 16.08
C PHE A 25 30.12 6.43 14.67
N LYS A 26 30.93 6.05 13.68
CA LYS A 26 30.80 6.48 12.28
C LYS A 26 30.59 5.28 11.36
N ILE A 27 29.70 5.42 10.39
CA ILE A 27 29.53 4.47 9.28
C ILE A 27 30.03 5.19 8.04
N GLU A 28 31.03 4.60 7.36
CA GLU A 28 31.69 5.21 6.19
C GLU A 28 32.21 6.64 6.47
N GLY A 29 32.70 6.87 7.70
CA GLY A 29 33.21 8.19 8.13
C GLY A 29 32.14 9.21 8.51
N ILE A 30 30.85 8.90 8.39
CA ILE A 30 29.74 9.80 8.75
C ILE A 30 29.17 9.42 10.12
N PRO A 31 28.98 10.38 11.06
CA PRO A 31 28.38 10.11 12.36
C PRO A 31 27.00 9.46 12.25
N VAL A 32 26.77 8.44 13.08
CA VAL A 32 25.46 7.77 13.14
C VAL A 32 24.46 8.60 13.94
N ALA A 33 23.21 8.64 13.48
CA ALA A 33 22.13 9.31 14.19
C ALA A 33 21.53 8.38 15.27
N CYS A 34 21.19 8.95 16.41
CA CYS A 34 20.57 8.24 17.53
C CYS A 34 19.26 8.91 17.96
N VAL A 35 18.49 8.24 18.81
CA VAL A 35 17.33 8.86 19.48
C VAL A 35 17.76 10.13 20.21
N GLY A 36 17.04 11.23 19.95
CA GLY A 36 17.34 12.58 20.44
C GLY A 36 18.04 13.48 19.42
N ASP A 37 18.61 12.93 18.34
CA ASP A 37 19.21 13.72 17.26
C ASP A 37 18.16 14.41 16.38
N LYS A 38 18.57 15.44 15.64
CA LYS A 38 17.66 16.35 14.92
C LYS A 38 17.62 16.09 13.43
N ALA A 39 16.48 16.38 12.80
CA ALA A 39 16.31 16.35 11.35
C ALA A 39 15.39 17.50 10.90
N THR A 40 15.62 18.05 9.71
CA THR A 40 14.68 19.00 9.11
C THR A 40 13.44 18.30 8.58
N CYS A 41 12.32 19.00 8.60
CA CYS A 41 11.08 18.57 8.01
C CYS A 41 10.41 19.75 7.29
N PRO A 42 10.71 19.95 5.99
CA PRO A 42 10.03 20.93 5.15
C PRO A 42 8.52 20.77 5.11
N LEU A 43 8.02 19.53 5.10
CA LEU A 43 6.58 19.24 5.12
C LEU A 43 5.85 19.91 6.29
N HIS A 44 6.40 19.80 7.49
CA HIS A 44 5.84 20.39 8.71
C HIS A 44 6.50 21.71 9.11
N LYS A 45 7.36 22.26 8.23
CA LYS A 45 8.11 23.51 8.42
C LYS A 45 8.81 23.59 9.79
N THR A 46 9.41 22.48 10.25
CA THR A 46 10.00 22.38 11.59
C THR A 46 11.30 21.59 11.62
N VAL A 47 12.06 21.72 12.71
CA VAL A 47 13.15 20.81 13.06
C VAL A 47 12.61 19.77 14.02
N SER A 48 12.63 18.52 13.59
CA SER A 48 12.09 17.40 14.33
C SER A 48 13.19 16.59 15.02
N THR A 49 12.80 15.81 16.02
CA THR A 49 13.72 14.97 16.83
C THR A 49 13.47 13.50 16.51
N ILE A 50 14.52 12.70 16.41
CA ILE A 50 14.42 11.24 16.28
C ILE A 50 13.92 10.66 17.59
N ILE A 51 12.81 9.93 17.54
CA ILE A 51 12.10 9.43 18.74
C ILE A 51 12.11 7.89 18.86
N SER A 52 12.54 7.17 17.84
CA SER A 52 12.70 5.71 17.89
C SER A 52 14.05 5.26 17.32
N GLY A 53 14.50 4.08 17.75
CA GLY A 53 15.80 3.53 17.41
C GLY A 53 15.91 2.05 17.76
N ASP A 54 17.09 1.48 17.56
CA ASP A 54 17.41 0.10 17.87
C ASP A 54 17.54 -0.12 19.39
N GLN A 55 16.77 -1.07 19.92
CA GLN A 55 16.74 -1.35 21.36
C GLN A 55 18.01 -2.04 21.87
N TYR A 56 18.75 -2.72 20.99
CA TYR A 56 19.92 -3.51 21.31
C TYR A 56 21.23 -2.80 20.95
N MET A 57 21.23 -1.99 19.89
CA MET A 57 22.41 -1.24 19.45
C MET A 57 22.35 0.23 19.89
N LYS A 58 23.25 0.60 20.81
CA LYS A 58 23.29 1.93 21.44
C LYS A 58 24.69 2.54 21.35
N VAL A 59 24.74 3.85 21.11
CA VAL A 59 25.97 4.65 21.16
C VAL A 59 25.85 5.60 22.35
N GLN A 60 26.77 5.51 23.30
CA GLN A 60 26.73 6.29 24.54
C GLN A 60 25.37 6.20 25.29
N GLY A 61 24.78 5.00 25.28
CA GLY A 61 23.49 4.74 25.92
C GLY A 61 22.25 5.17 25.12
N LYS A 62 22.41 5.85 23.99
CA LYS A 62 21.30 6.25 23.10
C LYS A 62 21.08 5.20 22.00
N PRO A 63 19.83 4.73 21.78
CA PRO A 63 19.47 3.85 20.66
C PRO A 63 19.88 4.43 19.30
N MET A 64 20.55 3.64 18.45
CA MET A 64 20.89 4.03 17.09
C MET A 64 19.65 4.06 16.20
N ALA A 65 19.51 5.08 15.35
CA ALA A 65 18.37 5.23 14.46
C ALA A 65 18.52 4.36 13.20
N ARG A 66 17.43 3.74 12.74
CA ARG A 66 17.35 2.87 11.56
C ARG A 66 16.38 3.42 10.53
N ALA A 67 16.48 2.93 9.31
CA ALA A 67 15.50 3.22 8.27
C ALA A 67 14.08 2.88 8.75
N GLY A 68 13.17 3.85 8.61
CA GLY A 68 11.80 3.77 9.08
C GLY A 68 11.59 4.20 10.54
N ASP A 69 12.64 4.54 11.30
CA ASP A 69 12.47 5.12 12.63
C ASP A 69 11.88 6.54 12.55
N GLY A 70 11.11 6.89 13.58
CA GLY A 70 10.21 8.04 13.59
C GLY A 70 10.87 9.34 14.04
N LEU A 71 10.32 10.43 13.52
CA LEU A 71 10.56 11.81 13.93
C LEU A 71 9.38 12.33 14.74
N SER A 72 9.64 13.28 15.66
CA SER A 72 8.61 13.90 16.52
C SER A 72 7.51 14.63 15.74
N CYS A 73 7.73 14.96 14.46
CA CYS A 73 6.73 15.54 13.57
C CYS A 73 5.88 14.49 12.84
N GLY A 74 6.11 13.20 13.07
CA GLY A 74 5.39 12.10 12.42
C GLY A 74 6.05 11.58 11.12
N CYS A 75 7.07 12.27 10.59
CA CYS A 75 7.86 11.75 9.46
C CYS A 75 8.80 10.61 9.90
N THR A 76 9.41 9.91 8.94
CA THR A 76 10.34 8.81 9.20
C THR A 76 11.66 9.01 8.47
N LEU A 77 12.70 8.36 8.98
CA LEU A 77 14.04 8.36 8.41
C LEU A 77 14.13 7.42 7.20
N LEU A 78 14.78 7.88 6.14
CA LEU A 78 15.03 7.10 4.93
C LEU A 78 16.52 6.79 4.82
N PRO A 79 16.91 5.57 4.40
CA PRO A 79 18.31 5.25 4.19
C PRO A 79 18.84 6.03 2.98
N LYS A 80 20.13 6.38 3.03
CA LYS A 80 20.80 6.93 1.86
C LYS A 80 21.07 5.78 0.89
N GLN A 81 20.60 5.90 -0.35
CA GLN A 81 20.95 4.94 -1.40
C GLN A 81 22.36 5.27 -1.89
N SER A 82 23.30 4.35 -1.77
CA SER A 82 24.59 4.45 -2.48
C SER A 82 24.33 4.03 -3.92
N LEU A 83 24.16 5.01 -4.81
CA LEU A 83 24.11 4.77 -6.24
C LEU A 83 25.56 4.54 -6.70
N VAL A 84 26.00 3.28 -6.80
CA VAL A 84 27.22 2.96 -7.55
C VAL A 84 26.86 3.08 -9.03
N VAL A 85 27.09 4.26 -9.61
CA VAL A 85 27.08 4.43 -11.06
C VAL A 85 28.41 3.86 -11.57
N GLY A 86 28.36 2.67 -12.17
CA GLY A 86 29.47 2.16 -12.96
C GLY A 86 29.52 2.91 -14.28
N ASP A 87 30.35 3.96 -14.34
CA ASP A 87 30.59 4.69 -15.59
C ASP A 87 31.44 3.83 -16.55
N ASN A 88 30.79 3.23 -17.54
CA ASN A 88 31.43 2.81 -18.79
C ASN A 88 30.81 3.62 -19.95
N ALA A 89 31.36 4.82 -20.16
CA ALA A 89 31.58 5.63 -21.39
C ALA A 89 30.62 5.58 -22.61
N PRO A 90 30.67 6.54 -23.57
CA PRO A 90 30.91 7.99 -23.48
C PRO A 90 29.82 8.85 -24.20
N SER A 91 29.81 10.14 -23.85
CA SER A 91 29.37 11.32 -24.65
C SER A 91 27.94 11.40 -25.21
N ALA A 92 27.17 12.39 -24.73
CA ALA A 92 26.64 13.49 -25.56
C ALA A 92 26.06 14.63 -24.67
N ARG A 93 26.27 15.86 -25.13
CA ARG A 93 26.05 17.15 -24.48
C ARG A 93 24.57 17.50 -24.27
N ALA A 94 24.24 18.25 -23.21
CA ALA A 94 23.35 19.42 -23.28
C ALA A 94 23.32 20.27 -21.99
N ASN A 95 23.82 21.50 -22.16
CA ASN A 95 23.61 22.78 -21.46
C ASN A 95 22.90 22.87 -20.10
N ALA A 96 23.62 23.55 -19.20
CA ALA A 96 23.13 24.28 -18.05
C ALA A 96 22.26 25.49 -18.45
N LEU A 97 21.20 25.75 -17.67
CA LEU A 97 20.52 27.03 -17.61
C LEU A 97 20.13 27.33 -16.15
N THR A 98 20.94 28.20 -15.54
CA THR A 98 20.64 29.02 -14.36
C THR A 98 19.80 30.24 -14.75
N SER A 99 18.76 30.55 -13.99
CA SER A 99 18.18 31.91 -13.86
C SER A 99 17.61 32.01 -12.43
N GLN A 100 18.30 32.69 -11.51
CA GLN A 100 18.32 34.12 -11.26
C GLN A 100 17.07 34.68 -10.57
N MET A 101 17.35 35.24 -9.40
CA MET A 101 16.52 36.04 -8.52
C MET A 101 15.93 37.27 -9.24
N SER A 102 14.77 37.71 -8.80
CA SER A 102 14.39 39.12 -8.87
C SER A 102 13.59 39.50 -7.63
N ASN A 103 14.10 40.54 -6.98
CA ASN A 103 13.48 41.29 -5.90
C ASN A 103 12.19 41.97 -6.40
N ASN A 104 11.21 42.09 -5.51
CA ASN A 104 10.43 43.32 -5.43
C ASN A 104 9.91 43.52 -4.00
N GLN A 105 10.42 44.57 -3.36
CA GLN A 105 9.82 45.19 -2.19
C GLN A 105 8.79 46.21 -2.68
N GLN A 106 7.62 46.28 -2.03
CA GLN A 106 7.11 47.53 -1.43
C GLN A 106 5.88 47.28 -0.53
N ASN A 107 5.99 47.80 0.69
CA ASN A 107 5.01 48.24 1.70
C ASN A 107 3.50 48.23 1.32
N THR A 108 2.59 47.89 2.24
CA THR A 108 2.15 48.82 3.31
C THR A 108 1.27 48.16 4.39
N ASN A 109 1.40 48.68 5.61
CA ASN A 109 0.40 48.87 6.69
C ASN A 109 -0.01 47.72 7.63
N ASN A 110 0.39 47.92 8.89
CA ASN A 110 -0.19 47.38 10.12
C ASN A 110 -1.67 47.80 10.28
N SER A 111 -2.50 46.87 10.73
CA SER A 111 -3.57 47.19 11.68
C SER A 111 -3.86 45.97 12.58
N LEU A 112 -3.89 46.24 13.88
CA LEU A 112 -4.24 45.32 14.98
C LEU A 112 -5.77 45.08 15.04
N VAL A 113 -6.12 44.08 15.86
CA VAL A 113 -7.45 43.61 16.36
C VAL A 113 -8.33 42.85 15.33
N ASP A 114 -8.91 41.68 15.60
CA ASP A 114 -9.42 41.09 16.84
C ASP A 114 -9.21 39.56 16.93
N ASP A 115 -8.81 39.11 18.13
CA ASP A 115 -8.78 37.71 18.56
C ASP A 115 -10.22 37.17 18.71
N LYS A 116 -10.68 36.39 17.73
CA LYS A 116 -11.70 35.36 17.97
C LYS A 116 -11.00 34.01 18.07
N LYS A 117 -10.75 33.57 19.31
CA LYS A 117 -10.42 32.18 19.64
C LYS A 117 -11.57 31.26 19.18
N GLU A 118 -11.54 30.82 17.94
CA GLU A 118 -12.09 29.52 17.59
C GLU A 118 -11.23 28.49 18.31
N LYS A 119 -11.82 27.84 19.33
CA LYS A 119 -11.25 26.63 19.91
C LYS A 119 -11.24 25.58 18.81
N GLU A 120 -10.14 25.51 18.07
CA GLU A 120 -9.81 24.39 17.21
C GLU A 120 -9.74 23.16 18.12
N LYS A 121 -10.86 22.43 18.17
CA LYS A 121 -10.99 21.20 18.92
C LYS A 121 -10.09 20.21 18.19
N THR A 122 -8.83 20.12 18.62
CA THR A 122 -7.88 19.13 18.14
C THR A 122 -8.54 17.77 18.37
N ILE A 123 -9.06 17.16 17.29
CA ILE A 123 -9.64 15.82 17.35
C ILE A 123 -8.47 14.90 17.66
N LEU A 124 -8.29 14.58 18.94
CA LEU A 124 -7.28 13.62 19.36
C LEU A 124 -7.70 12.27 18.78
N CYS A 125 -6.91 11.80 17.81
CA CYS A 125 -7.15 10.52 17.16
C CYS A 125 -7.07 9.41 18.19
N LYS A 126 -8.09 8.54 18.22
CA LYS A 126 -8.10 7.43 19.16
C LYS A 126 -6.93 6.48 18.85
N PRO A 127 -6.25 5.88 19.84
CA PRO A 127 -5.10 5.01 19.59
C PRO A 127 -5.37 3.87 18.61
N GLU A 128 -6.59 3.31 18.60
CA GLU A 128 -7.02 2.26 17.67
C GLU A 128 -7.14 2.70 16.20
N CYS A 129 -7.18 4.02 15.96
CA CYS A 129 -7.17 4.63 14.63
C CYS A 129 -5.75 4.93 14.14
N LEU A 130 -4.76 4.78 15.01
CA LEU A 130 -3.35 4.94 14.66
C LEU A 130 -2.76 3.58 14.34
N GLY A 131 -2.01 3.48 13.25
CA GLY A 131 -1.40 2.23 12.86
C GLY A 131 -0.40 2.39 11.73
N LYS A 132 0.49 1.41 11.61
CA LYS A 132 1.35 1.30 10.42
C LYS A 132 0.46 1.09 9.19
N THR A 133 0.86 1.65 8.06
CA THR A 133 0.17 1.49 6.78
C THR A 133 1.11 0.95 5.71
N ILE A 134 0.54 0.35 4.67
CA ILE A 134 1.15 0.19 3.36
C ILE A 134 0.50 1.21 2.42
N ILE A 135 1.28 1.82 1.54
CA ILE A 135 0.85 2.88 0.64
C ILE A 135 1.10 2.45 -0.79
N PHE A 136 0.11 2.64 -1.65
CA PHE A 136 0.20 2.46 -3.09
C PHE A 136 -0.01 3.81 -3.77
N ASP A 137 0.91 4.20 -4.65
CA ASP A 137 0.68 5.36 -5.51
C ASP A 137 -0.40 4.99 -6.53
N THR A 138 -1.54 5.67 -6.46
CA THR A 138 -2.60 5.60 -7.48
C THR A 138 -2.72 6.95 -8.16
N THR A 139 -3.29 6.98 -9.37
CA THR A 139 -3.35 8.22 -10.16
C THR A 139 -4.01 9.40 -9.43
N PRO A 140 -5.14 9.23 -8.71
CA PRO A 140 -5.77 10.34 -8.01
C PRO A 140 -5.08 10.72 -6.69
N GLY A 141 -4.27 9.83 -6.12
CA GLY A 141 -3.61 10.06 -4.83
C GLY A 141 -3.05 8.79 -4.17
N PRO A 142 -2.44 8.91 -2.98
CA PRO A 142 -1.93 7.76 -2.24
C PRO A 142 -3.09 6.91 -1.70
N TYR A 143 -3.12 5.63 -2.07
CA TYR A 143 -4.05 4.65 -1.53
C TYR A 143 -3.41 3.91 -0.35
N THR A 144 -3.98 4.02 0.83
CA THR A 144 -3.39 3.56 2.08
C THR A 144 -4.19 2.42 2.69
N ILE A 145 -3.50 1.41 3.21
CA ILE A 145 -4.14 0.28 3.89
C ILE A 145 -3.45 0.09 5.23
N SER A 146 -4.21 -0.08 6.30
CA SER A 146 -3.60 -0.38 7.60
C SER A 146 -2.92 -1.76 7.56
N MET A 147 -1.77 -1.88 8.21
CA MET A 147 -1.02 -3.14 8.24
C MET A 147 -1.78 -4.26 8.95
N GLU A 148 -2.70 -3.91 9.85
CA GLU A 148 -3.62 -4.86 10.47
C GLU A 148 -4.53 -5.51 9.42
N LEU A 149 -5.18 -4.69 8.59
CA LEU A 149 -6.05 -5.17 7.52
C LEU A 149 -5.26 -5.83 6.38
N TRP A 150 -4.09 -5.30 6.03
CA TRP A 150 -3.20 -5.92 5.03
C TRP A 150 -2.85 -7.36 5.40
N LYS A 151 -2.47 -7.60 6.67
CA LYS A 151 -2.19 -8.95 7.17
C LYS A 151 -3.44 -9.84 7.17
N PHE A 152 -4.58 -9.28 7.55
CA PHE A 152 -5.86 -9.99 7.50
C PHE A 152 -6.21 -10.44 6.08
N ILE A 153 -6.11 -9.54 5.09
CA ILE A 153 -6.32 -9.85 3.68
C ILE A 153 -5.39 -10.98 3.21
N LEU A 154 -4.08 -10.89 3.51
CA LEU A 154 -3.12 -11.93 3.14
C LEU A 154 -3.37 -13.27 3.83
N SER A 155 -4.00 -13.27 5.01
CA SER A 155 -4.33 -14.51 5.73
C SER A 155 -5.37 -15.36 4.99
N PHE A 156 -6.25 -14.75 4.20
CA PHE A 156 -7.20 -15.47 3.35
C PHE A 156 -6.52 -16.16 2.16
N GLU A 157 -5.46 -15.55 1.62
CA GLU A 157 -4.90 -15.97 0.34
C GLU A 157 -3.92 -17.14 0.48
N GLY A 158 -3.24 -17.27 1.63
CA GLY A 158 -2.29 -18.36 1.89
C GLY A 158 -1.06 -18.35 0.96
N PHE A 159 0.10 -18.78 1.45
CA PHE A 159 1.27 -18.93 0.57
C PHE A 159 1.39 -20.37 0.09
N GLU A 160 1.47 -20.55 -1.22
CA GLU A 160 1.87 -21.81 -1.85
C GLU A 160 3.07 -21.55 -2.77
N SER A 161 4.10 -22.40 -2.65
CA SER A 161 5.35 -22.26 -3.43
C SER A 161 5.23 -22.78 -4.86
N THR A 162 4.21 -23.57 -5.15
CA THR A 162 3.90 -24.16 -6.47
C THR A 162 2.51 -23.75 -6.94
N PRO A 163 2.22 -23.79 -8.25
CA PRO A 163 0.88 -23.51 -8.74
C PRO A 163 -0.13 -24.49 -8.14
N TYR A 164 -1.29 -23.97 -7.75
CA TYR A 164 -2.35 -24.75 -7.11
C TYR A 164 -3.72 -24.34 -7.63
N VAL A 165 -4.77 -25.08 -7.26
CA VAL A 165 -6.15 -24.64 -7.44
C VAL A 165 -6.82 -24.66 -6.07
N PRO A 166 -7.46 -23.56 -5.61
CA PRO A 166 -8.15 -23.53 -4.33
C PRO A 166 -9.13 -24.72 -4.17
N LYS A 167 -9.10 -25.37 -3.01
CA LYS A 167 -9.95 -26.52 -2.70
C LYS A 167 -11.43 -26.11 -2.76
N ASN A 168 -12.29 -27.01 -3.23
CA ASN A 168 -13.75 -26.81 -3.32
C ASN A 168 -14.18 -25.59 -4.17
N SER A 169 -13.38 -25.19 -5.16
CA SER A 169 -13.73 -24.12 -6.09
C SER A 169 -13.82 -24.62 -7.52
N ASP A 170 -14.97 -24.39 -8.16
CA ASP A 170 -15.16 -24.59 -9.61
C ASP A 170 -15.02 -23.30 -10.41
N SER A 171 -14.97 -22.14 -9.72
CA SER A 171 -14.81 -20.83 -10.33
C SER A 171 -13.37 -20.33 -10.36
N SER A 172 -12.47 -20.92 -9.55
CA SER A 172 -11.06 -20.54 -9.49
C SER A 172 -10.24 -21.23 -10.58
N GLY A 173 -9.23 -20.54 -11.09
CA GLY A 173 -8.22 -21.09 -11.97
C GLY A 173 -7.00 -21.62 -11.24
N VAL A 174 -5.91 -21.78 -11.97
CA VAL A 174 -4.58 -22.02 -11.38
C VAL A 174 -4.11 -20.74 -10.71
N THR A 175 -3.68 -20.86 -9.46
CA THR A 175 -3.28 -19.76 -8.59
C THR A 175 -1.81 -19.87 -8.22
N LEU A 176 -1.12 -18.72 -8.14
CA LEU A 176 0.29 -18.60 -7.78
C LEU A 176 0.45 -17.81 -6.47
N GLY A 177 1.36 -18.25 -5.60
CA GLY A 177 1.73 -17.52 -4.39
C GLY A 177 0.51 -17.17 -3.52
N TYR A 178 0.39 -15.89 -3.16
CA TYR A 178 -0.73 -15.34 -2.39
C TYR A 178 -1.93 -14.98 -3.29
N GLY A 179 -2.57 -15.99 -3.88
CA GLY A 179 -3.90 -15.80 -4.49
C GLY A 179 -3.93 -15.27 -5.93
N TYR A 180 -2.80 -15.19 -6.64
CA TYR A 180 -2.79 -14.71 -8.03
C TYR A 180 -3.39 -15.74 -9.01
N ASP A 181 -4.68 -15.64 -9.30
CA ASP A 181 -5.45 -16.57 -10.15
C ASP A 181 -5.28 -16.26 -11.65
N LEU A 182 -4.54 -17.12 -12.35
CA LEU A 182 -4.28 -17.06 -13.80
C LEU A 182 -5.56 -17.19 -14.64
N GLY A 183 -6.61 -17.83 -14.10
CA GLY A 183 -7.90 -17.97 -14.75
C GLY A 183 -8.71 -16.68 -14.81
N GLN A 184 -8.29 -15.64 -14.07
CA GLN A 184 -8.96 -14.34 -14.02
C GLN A 184 -8.23 -13.24 -14.79
N GLN A 185 -7.00 -13.50 -15.25
CA GLN A 185 -6.13 -12.52 -15.88
C GLN A 185 -6.07 -12.75 -17.39
N SER A 186 -5.89 -11.66 -18.15
CA SER A 186 -5.54 -11.77 -19.57
C SER A 186 -4.08 -12.23 -19.72
N ALA A 187 -3.75 -12.88 -20.85
CA ALA A 187 -2.38 -13.30 -21.13
C ALA A 187 -1.38 -12.12 -21.07
N ALA A 188 -1.76 -10.96 -21.60
CA ALA A 188 -0.94 -9.75 -21.54
C ALA A 188 -0.69 -9.29 -20.10
N GLN A 189 -1.71 -9.37 -19.24
CA GLN A 189 -1.58 -8.97 -17.85
C GLN A 189 -0.73 -9.95 -17.04
N ILE A 190 -0.87 -11.26 -17.29
CA ILE A 190 -0.01 -12.29 -16.68
C ILE A 190 1.45 -12.01 -17.00
N ARG A 191 1.76 -11.74 -18.28
CA ARG A 191 3.14 -11.43 -18.70
C ARG A 191 3.70 -10.21 -17.99
N LYS A 192 2.89 -9.16 -17.86
CA LYS A 192 3.28 -7.93 -17.18
C LYS A 192 3.52 -8.13 -15.68
N ASP A 193 2.64 -8.86 -15.00
CA ASP A 193 2.75 -9.04 -13.54
C ASP A 193 3.87 -10.00 -13.15
N LEU A 194 4.13 -11.03 -13.98
CA LEU A 194 5.02 -12.12 -13.64
C LEU A 194 6.48 -11.91 -14.09
N SER A 195 6.74 -11.01 -15.05
CA SER A 195 8.09 -10.79 -15.60
C SER A 195 9.18 -10.45 -14.58
N PRO A 196 8.92 -9.79 -13.44
CA PRO A 196 9.97 -9.57 -12.44
C PRO A 196 10.32 -10.83 -11.64
N TYR A 197 9.47 -11.87 -11.66
CA TYR A 197 9.53 -12.99 -10.71
C TYR A 197 9.84 -14.34 -11.37
N TYR A 198 9.50 -14.49 -12.65
CA TYR A 198 9.62 -15.72 -13.44
C TYR A 198 10.33 -15.47 -14.78
N THR A 199 10.93 -16.50 -15.36
CA THR A 199 11.53 -16.39 -16.71
C THR A 199 10.46 -16.30 -17.80
N ALA A 200 10.83 -15.82 -18.98
CA ALA A 200 9.91 -15.73 -20.11
C ALA A 200 9.32 -17.11 -20.48
N GLU A 201 10.13 -18.17 -20.47
CA GLU A 201 9.70 -19.53 -20.77
C GLU A 201 8.72 -20.07 -19.73
N GLN A 202 8.94 -19.76 -18.45
CA GLN A 202 8.01 -20.12 -17.37
C GLN A 202 6.68 -19.42 -17.56
N ILE A 203 6.69 -18.12 -17.89
CA ILE A 203 5.49 -17.32 -18.12
C ILE A 203 4.73 -17.84 -19.34
N ASP A 204 5.43 -18.11 -20.45
CA ASP A 204 4.82 -18.69 -21.66
C ASP A 204 4.13 -20.02 -21.39
N ARG A 205 4.78 -20.87 -20.58
CA ARG A 205 4.19 -22.15 -20.17
C ARG A 205 2.99 -21.97 -19.26
N LEU A 206 3.04 -21.06 -18.29
CA LEU A 206 1.89 -20.72 -17.43
C LEU A 206 0.70 -20.21 -18.26
N VAL A 207 0.96 -19.28 -19.18
CA VAL A 207 -0.07 -18.69 -20.05
C VAL A 207 -0.69 -19.76 -20.95
N SER A 208 0.13 -20.51 -21.70
CA SER A 208 -0.36 -21.52 -22.65
C SER A 208 -1.09 -22.68 -21.97
N VAL A 209 -0.67 -23.08 -20.76
CA VAL A 209 -1.22 -24.25 -20.08
C VAL A 209 -2.44 -23.90 -19.22
N ALA A 210 -2.44 -22.76 -18.53
CA ALA A 210 -3.37 -22.49 -17.44
C ALA A 210 -4.28 -21.27 -17.61
N GLN A 211 -3.91 -20.29 -18.44
CA GLN A 211 -4.69 -19.05 -18.59
C GLN A 211 -6.14 -19.34 -18.99
N GLY A 212 -7.09 -18.70 -18.32
CA GLY A 212 -8.52 -18.85 -18.56
C GLY A 212 -9.15 -20.17 -18.11
N LYS A 213 -8.37 -21.18 -17.72
CA LYS A 213 -8.90 -22.46 -17.21
C LYS A 213 -9.39 -22.30 -15.78
N LYS A 214 -10.49 -22.98 -15.45
CA LYS A 214 -11.15 -22.95 -14.13
C LYS A 214 -11.58 -24.35 -13.69
N GLY A 215 -11.78 -24.54 -12.39
CA GLY A 215 -12.32 -25.78 -11.82
C GLY A 215 -11.54 -27.01 -12.27
N ALA A 216 -12.24 -28.03 -12.76
CA ALA A 216 -11.62 -29.29 -13.20
C ALA A 216 -10.58 -29.09 -14.30
N ALA A 217 -10.81 -28.18 -15.25
CA ALA A 217 -9.86 -27.90 -16.31
C ALA A 217 -8.54 -27.30 -15.78
N ALA A 218 -8.61 -26.48 -14.73
CA ALA A 218 -7.42 -25.95 -14.05
C ALA A 218 -6.69 -27.05 -13.25
N ARG A 219 -7.43 -27.90 -12.53
CA ARG A 219 -6.84 -29.01 -11.75
C ARG A 219 -6.07 -30.00 -12.63
N ASN A 220 -6.64 -30.35 -13.78
CA ASN A 220 -6.07 -31.33 -14.71
C ASN A 220 -4.73 -30.89 -15.32
N VAL A 221 -4.40 -29.59 -15.29
CA VAL A 221 -3.16 -29.08 -15.87
C VAL A 221 -2.05 -28.85 -14.85
N LEU A 222 -2.33 -28.93 -13.54
CA LEU A 222 -1.33 -28.71 -12.49
C LEU A 222 -0.06 -29.56 -12.65
N PRO A 223 -0.12 -30.87 -12.99
CA PRO A 223 1.09 -31.66 -13.18
C PRO A 223 2.01 -31.13 -14.28
N LYS A 224 1.45 -30.38 -15.25
CA LYS A 224 2.20 -29.79 -16.36
C LYS A 224 2.90 -28.48 -16.00
N ILE A 225 2.76 -27.96 -14.78
CA ILE A 225 3.35 -26.68 -14.35
C ILE A 225 3.84 -26.70 -12.90
N SER A 226 3.75 -27.83 -12.19
CA SER A 226 4.10 -27.96 -10.77
C SER A 226 5.55 -27.60 -10.45
N ASN A 227 6.46 -27.70 -11.43
CA ASN A 227 7.87 -27.35 -11.26
C ASN A 227 8.17 -25.84 -11.40
N ILE A 228 7.17 -25.00 -11.70
CA ILE A 228 7.33 -23.55 -11.78
C ILE A 228 7.11 -22.96 -10.39
N THR A 229 8.18 -22.80 -9.62
CA THR A 229 8.12 -22.42 -8.21
C THR A 229 8.38 -20.93 -7.99
N ILE A 230 7.93 -20.40 -6.84
CA ILE A 230 8.24 -19.05 -6.37
C ILE A 230 8.58 -19.08 -4.88
N THR A 231 9.53 -18.25 -4.47
CA THR A 231 9.87 -18.08 -3.05
C THR A 231 8.82 -17.22 -2.35
N LYS A 232 8.72 -17.36 -1.01
CA LYS A 232 7.79 -16.55 -0.21
C LYS A 232 8.07 -15.04 -0.35
N ASP A 233 9.34 -14.65 -0.43
CA ASP A 233 9.75 -13.26 -0.57
C ASP A 233 9.30 -12.69 -1.93
N LYS A 234 9.62 -13.39 -3.03
CA LYS A 234 9.17 -13.00 -4.38
C LYS A 234 7.64 -12.98 -4.49
N ALA A 235 6.94 -13.95 -3.90
CA ALA A 235 5.48 -13.97 -3.89
C ALA A 235 4.89 -12.79 -3.09
N THR A 236 5.58 -12.35 -2.03
CA THR A 236 5.20 -11.18 -1.23
C THR A 236 5.37 -9.90 -2.05
N GLU A 237 6.49 -9.74 -2.75
CA GLU A 237 6.70 -8.60 -3.65
C GLU A 237 5.68 -8.59 -4.80
N MET A 238 5.43 -9.76 -5.39
CA MET A 238 4.45 -9.94 -6.46
C MET A 238 3.04 -9.51 -6.01
N ILE A 239 2.57 -9.96 -4.85
CA ILE A 239 1.21 -9.61 -4.40
C ILE A 239 1.08 -8.13 -4.05
N VAL A 240 2.15 -7.48 -3.57
CA VAL A 240 2.19 -6.03 -3.37
C VAL A 240 2.02 -5.30 -4.71
N SER A 241 2.79 -5.68 -5.74
CA SER A 241 2.70 -5.09 -7.09
C SER A 241 1.31 -5.31 -7.71
N VAL A 242 0.78 -6.53 -7.61
CA VAL A 242 -0.57 -6.86 -8.09
C VAL A 242 -1.61 -6.02 -7.36
N LYS A 243 -1.57 -5.95 -6.02
CA LYS A 243 -2.56 -5.19 -5.25
C LYS A 243 -2.45 -3.67 -5.50
N LYS A 244 -1.27 -3.11 -5.83
CA LYS A 244 -1.15 -1.72 -6.34
C LYS A 244 -2.00 -1.51 -7.61
N ARG A 245 -2.03 -2.46 -8.54
CA ARG A 245 -2.94 -2.38 -9.71
C ARG A 245 -4.41 -2.40 -9.29
N TYR A 246 -4.79 -3.29 -8.35
CA TYR A 246 -6.16 -3.35 -7.87
C TYR A 246 -6.58 -2.09 -7.08
N ALA A 247 -5.66 -1.44 -6.37
CA ALA A 247 -5.91 -0.13 -5.76
C ALA A 247 -6.29 0.92 -6.81
N ASN A 248 -5.62 0.92 -7.97
CA ASN A 248 -6.01 1.77 -9.11
C ASN A 248 -7.44 1.43 -9.60
N GLN A 249 -7.78 0.14 -9.72
CA GLN A 249 -9.15 -0.27 -10.08
C GLN A 249 -10.21 0.14 -9.07
N VAL A 250 -9.86 0.28 -7.78
CA VAL A 250 -10.78 0.79 -6.76
C VAL A 250 -11.04 2.26 -7.01
N VAL A 251 -9.99 3.07 -7.12
CA VAL A 251 -10.14 4.53 -7.28
C VAL A 251 -10.72 4.94 -8.64
N ASP A 252 -10.64 4.06 -9.65
CA ASP A 252 -11.34 4.25 -10.92
C ASP A 252 -12.88 4.30 -10.77
N ILE A 253 -13.42 3.66 -9.73
CA ILE A 253 -14.88 3.57 -9.50
C ILE A 253 -15.34 4.21 -8.19
N TYR A 254 -14.45 4.33 -7.20
CA TYR A 254 -14.70 4.89 -5.87
C TYR A 254 -13.56 5.84 -5.45
N PRO A 255 -13.25 6.91 -6.19
CA PRO A 255 -12.15 7.82 -5.85
C PRO A 255 -12.29 8.45 -4.45
N GLU A 256 -13.53 8.66 -3.99
CA GLU A 256 -13.85 9.24 -2.68
C GLU A 256 -13.38 8.38 -1.50
N VAL A 257 -13.02 7.11 -1.73
CA VAL A 257 -12.46 6.25 -0.68
C VAL A 257 -11.13 6.77 -0.14
N LEU A 258 -10.39 7.57 -0.91
CA LEU A 258 -9.09 8.11 -0.51
C LEU A 258 -9.19 9.04 0.71
N GLU A 259 -10.35 9.65 0.91
CA GLU A 259 -10.67 10.51 2.05
C GLU A 259 -11.03 9.71 3.32
N LEU A 260 -11.16 8.38 3.21
CA LEU A 260 -11.54 7.52 4.33
C LEU A 260 -10.32 6.83 4.95
N HIS A 261 -10.50 6.42 6.21
CA HIS A 261 -9.52 5.67 6.98
C HIS A 261 -8.93 4.46 6.21
N PRO A 262 -7.65 4.09 6.41
CA PRO A 262 -6.99 2.98 5.71
C PRO A 262 -7.68 1.61 5.86
N HIS A 263 -8.54 1.44 6.87
CA HIS A 263 -9.40 0.25 6.99
C HIS A 263 -10.51 0.24 5.93
N CYS A 264 -11.14 1.38 5.66
CA CYS A 264 -12.17 1.53 4.63
C CYS A 264 -11.56 1.28 3.24
N GLN A 265 -10.41 1.89 2.97
CA GLN A 265 -9.65 1.69 1.75
C GLN A 265 -9.33 0.19 1.58
N GLY A 266 -8.63 -0.43 2.53
CA GLY A 266 -8.30 -1.86 2.43
C GLY A 266 -9.51 -2.80 2.23
N ALA A 267 -10.66 -2.49 2.83
CA ALA A 267 -11.87 -3.29 2.66
C ALA A 267 -12.41 -3.24 1.22
N LEU A 268 -12.36 -2.08 0.56
CA LEU A 268 -12.72 -1.98 -0.86
C LEU A 268 -11.66 -2.61 -1.75
N LEU A 269 -10.37 -2.53 -1.41
CA LEU A 269 -9.36 -3.29 -2.16
C LEU A 269 -9.66 -4.79 -2.10
N ASP A 270 -10.01 -5.32 -0.92
CA ASP A 270 -10.31 -6.75 -0.77
C ASP A 270 -11.54 -7.17 -1.58
N LEU A 271 -12.57 -6.33 -1.58
CA LEU A 271 -13.76 -6.50 -2.41
C LEU A 271 -13.39 -6.55 -3.89
N ILE A 272 -12.65 -5.56 -4.40
CA ILE A 272 -12.31 -5.45 -5.82
C ILE A 272 -11.32 -6.53 -6.24
N TYR A 273 -10.40 -6.94 -5.37
CA TYR A 273 -9.51 -8.07 -5.62
C TYR A 273 -10.31 -9.36 -5.83
N ASN A 274 -11.31 -9.62 -4.98
CA ASN A 274 -12.11 -10.84 -5.04
C ASN A 274 -13.22 -10.82 -6.10
N ARG A 275 -13.86 -9.68 -6.31
CA ARG A 275 -15.09 -9.55 -7.11
C ARG A 275 -14.87 -8.82 -8.44
N GLY A 276 -13.79 -8.06 -8.58
CA GLY A 276 -13.51 -7.18 -9.71
C GLY A 276 -14.32 -5.87 -9.68
N ASN A 277 -13.88 -4.90 -10.48
CA ASN A 277 -14.42 -3.53 -10.56
C ASN A 277 -15.60 -3.34 -11.54
N GLY A 278 -16.10 -4.42 -12.15
CA GLY A 278 -17.22 -4.35 -13.09
C GLY A 278 -18.52 -3.88 -12.41
N LEU A 279 -19.18 -2.89 -13.02
CA LEU A 279 -20.47 -2.34 -12.58
C LEU A 279 -21.68 -2.82 -13.40
N LYS A 280 -21.45 -3.49 -14.53
CA LYS A 280 -22.50 -3.99 -15.42
C LYS A 280 -22.85 -5.44 -15.09
N ASP A 281 -24.14 -5.75 -15.08
CA ASP A 281 -24.62 -7.12 -14.95
C ASP A 281 -24.36 -7.88 -16.24
N MET A 282 -23.82 -9.10 -16.12
CA MET A 282 -23.49 -9.96 -17.25
C MET A 282 -24.36 -11.23 -17.20
N PRO A 283 -24.79 -11.76 -18.36
CA PRO A 283 -25.54 -13.01 -18.39
C PRO A 283 -24.83 -14.13 -17.63
N LYS A 284 -25.58 -14.91 -16.86
CA LYS A 284 -25.08 -16.05 -16.06
C LYS A 284 -24.07 -15.67 -14.95
N GLN A 285 -23.94 -14.39 -14.61
CA GLN A 285 -23.15 -13.93 -13.47
C GLN A 285 -24.03 -13.33 -12.36
N LEU A 286 -23.49 -13.25 -11.14
CA LEU A 286 -24.17 -12.57 -10.04
C LEU A 286 -24.29 -11.06 -10.33
N THR A 287 -25.41 -10.45 -9.93
CA THR A 287 -25.67 -9.02 -10.12
C THR A 287 -24.56 -8.14 -9.52
N ARG A 288 -24.28 -7.01 -10.16
CA ARG A 288 -23.38 -5.96 -9.69
C ARG A 288 -24.12 -4.82 -8.96
N SER A 289 -25.38 -5.01 -8.54
CA SER A 289 -26.18 -3.98 -7.87
C SER A 289 -25.48 -3.37 -6.66
N HIS A 290 -24.95 -4.19 -5.75
CA HIS A 290 -24.23 -3.71 -4.57
C HIS A 290 -22.98 -2.90 -4.91
N MET A 291 -22.30 -3.20 -6.03
CA MET A 291 -21.16 -2.39 -6.48
C MET A 291 -21.61 -0.98 -6.90
N ARG A 292 -22.78 -0.88 -7.53
CA ARG A 292 -23.39 0.41 -7.90
C ARG A 292 -23.91 1.14 -6.66
N GLU A 293 -24.53 0.43 -5.73
CA GLU A 293 -24.98 1.00 -4.46
C GLU A 293 -23.82 1.60 -3.66
N ILE A 294 -22.64 0.96 -3.62
CA ILE A 294 -21.43 1.54 -2.99
C ILE A 294 -21.03 2.85 -3.69
N ARG A 295 -21.03 2.87 -5.04
CA ARG A 295 -20.72 4.08 -5.82
C ARG A 295 -21.70 5.20 -5.49
N ASP A 296 -22.98 4.85 -5.45
CA ASP A 296 -24.06 5.82 -5.26
C ASP A 296 -24.05 6.33 -3.80
N ALA A 297 -23.65 5.50 -2.82
CA ALA A 297 -23.43 5.91 -1.44
C ALA A 297 -22.28 6.93 -1.31
N PHE A 298 -21.15 6.71 -2.00
CA PHE A 298 -20.06 7.69 -2.07
C PHE A 298 -20.50 9.01 -2.70
N LYS A 299 -21.16 8.95 -3.86
CA LYS A 299 -21.68 10.14 -4.56
C LYS A 299 -22.69 10.92 -3.73
N ALA A 300 -23.46 10.24 -2.89
CA ALA A 300 -24.42 10.86 -1.99
C ALA A 300 -23.77 11.38 -0.69
N GLY A 301 -22.45 11.22 -0.50
CA GLY A 301 -21.77 11.60 0.74
C GLY A 301 -22.21 10.76 1.95
N THR A 302 -22.64 9.52 1.74
CA THR A 302 -23.15 8.61 2.78
C THR A 302 -22.34 7.31 2.88
N PRO A 303 -21.00 7.35 3.07
CA PRO A 303 -20.16 6.16 3.14
C PRO A 303 -20.54 5.23 4.32
N GLU A 304 -21.25 5.74 5.33
CA GLU A 304 -21.79 4.95 6.45
C GLU A 304 -22.77 3.86 6.04
N LYS A 305 -23.32 3.90 4.82
CA LYS A 305 -24.19 2.84 4.28
C LYS A 305 -23.43 1.64 3.70
N ILE A 306 -22.15 1.82 3.37
CA ILE A 306 -21.33 0.79 2.69
C ILE A 306 -21.24 -0.53 3.47
N PRO A 307 -21.08 -0.54 4.81
CA PRO A 307 -21.10 -1.79 5.59
C PRO A 307 -22.37 -2.62 5.39
N ASP A 308 -23.54 -1.99 5.37
CA ASP A 308 -24.81 -2.71 5.17
C ASP A 308 -24.96 -3.21 3.74
N ILE A 309 -24.46 -2.44 2.77
CA ILE A 309 -24.40 -2.88 1.36
C ILE A 309 -23.50 -4.12 1.25
N LEU A 310 -22.33 -4.15 1.91
CA LEU A 310 -21.41 -5.30 1.93
C LEU A 310 -22.05 -6.53 2.60
N ARG A 311 -22.72 -6.35 3.75
CA ARG A 311 -23.46 -7.44 4.41
C ARG A 311 -24.60 -7.94 3.56
N ASN A 312 -25.33 -7.07 2.88
CA ASN A 312 -26.39 -7.46 1.97
C ASN A 312 -25.81 -8.23 0.77
N MET A 313 -24.69 -7.78 0.21
CA MET A 313 -23.97 -8.45 -0.87
C MET A 313 -23.60 -9.88 -0.50
N SER A 314 -23.25 -10.16 0.76
CA SER A 314 -22.92 -11.52 1.24
C SER A 314 -24.04 -12.54 0.94
N LYS A 315 -25.31 -12.10 0.88
CA LYS A 315 -26.46 -12.96 0.59
C LYS A 315 -26.41 -13.59 -0.81
N LEU A 316 -25.66 -13.01 -1.75
CA LEU A 316 -25.47 -13.56 -3.09
C LEU A 316 -24.84 -14.97 -3.09
N TRP A 317 -24.17 -15.36 -2.00
CA TRP A 317 -23.43 -16.62 -1.86
C TRP A 317 -24.01 -17.57 -0.81
N VAL A 318 -25.04 -17.16 -0.07
CA VAL A 318 -25.69 -18.01 0.95
C VAL A 318 -26.32 -19.23 0.27
N GLY A 319 -26.11 -20.42 0.86
CA GLY A 319 -26.62 -21.69 0.35
C GLY A 319 -25.88 -22.25 -0.87
N LYS A 320 -24.81 -21.59 -1.35
CA LYS A 320 -24.05 -22.00 -2.55
C LYS A 320 -22.75 -22.74 -2.25
N GLY A 321 -22.55 -23.18 -1.00
CA GLY A 321 -21.28 -23.78 -0.56
C GLY A 321 -20.10 -22.80 -0.48
N LEU A 322 -20.36 -21.50 -0.64
CA LEU A 322 -19.35 -20.43 -0.67
C LEU A 322 -19.31 -19.63 0.65
N ASN A 323 -19.41 -20.35 1.78
CA ASN A 323 -19.46 -19.74 3.12
C ASN A 323 -18.24 -18.87 3.44
N GLY A 324 -17.07 -19.21 2.88
CA GLY A 324 -15.87 -18.36 3.00
C GLY A 324 -16.08 -16.97 2.40
N LEU A 325 -16.75 -16.86 1.24
CA LEU A 325 -17.08 -15.56 0.64
C LEU A 325 -18.14 -14.81 1.44
N VAL A 326 -19.12 -15.51 2.01
CA VAL A 326 -20.13 -14.91 2.89
C VAL A 326 -19.46 -14.26 4.09
N ASN A 327 -18.54 -14.97 4.75
CA ASN A 327 -17.81 -14.45 5.90
C ASN A 327 -16.87 -13.30 5.50
N ARG A 328 -16.11 -13.45 4.41
CA ARG A 328 -15.21 -12.39 3.89
C ARG A 328 -15.94 -11.05 3.65
N ARG A 329 -17.14 -11.08 3.06
CA ARG A 329 -17.96 -9.86 2.87
C ARG A 329 -18.42 -9.22 4.18
N LYS A 330 -18.71 -10.02 5.21
CA LYS A 330 -19.08 -9.51 6.54
C LYS A 330 -17.86 -8.94 7.29
N ASP A 331 -16.70 -9.56 7.12
CA ASP A 331 -15.45 -9.06 7.69
C ASP A 331 -15.05 -7.73 7.06
N GLU A 332 -15.16 -7.60 5.73
CA GLU A 332 -14.98 -6.32 5.03
C GLU A 332 -15.91 -5.23 5.56
N ALA A 333 -17.19 -5.54 5.77
CA ALA A 333 -18.13 -4.60 6.38
C ALA A 333 -17.67 -4.16 7.78
N THR A 334 -17.20 -5.11 8.58
CA THR A 334 -16.70 -4.85 9.94
C THR A 334 -15.44 -3.98 9.93
N TRP A 335 -14.51 -4.23 9.00
CA TRP A 335 -13.33 -3.40 8.82
C TRP A 335 -13.69 -1.99 8.35
N PHE A 336 -14.62 -1.87 7.41
CA PHE A 336 -15.09 -0.58 6.93
C PHE A 336 -15.71 0.24 8.08
N GLU A 337 -16.58 -0.37 8.91
CA GLU A 337 -17.12 0.28 10.11
C GLU A 337 -16.07 0.68 11.12
N LYS A 338 -15.06 -0.17 11.33
CA LYS A 338 -13.94 0.16 12.21
C LYS A 338 -13.24 1.43 11.71
N GLY A 339 -13.04 1.57 10.41
CA GLY A 339 -12.47 2.77 9.80
C GLY A 339 -13.38 4.01 9.92
N LEU A 340 -14.70 3.86 9.74
CA LEU A 340 -15.64 4.98 9.88
C LEU A 340 -15.70 5.59 11.29
N LYS A 341 -15.33 4.82 12.33
CA LYS A 341 -15.23 5.30 13.71
C LYS A 341 -14.00 6.18 13.98
N CYS A 342 -13.11 6.32 12.98
CA CYS A 342 -11.85 7.05 13.02
C CYS A 342 -11.93 8.34 12.19
N ASP A 343 -12.67 9.32 12.71
CA ASP A 343 -12.88 10.65 12.11
C ASP A 343 -11.66 11.57 12.13
N CYS A 344 -10.57 11.13 12.79
CA CYS A 344 -9.28 11.81 12.85
C CYS A 344 -8.38 11.59 11.64
N TYR A 345 -8.67 10.62 10.77
CA TYR A 345 -7.90 10.40 9.55
C TYR A 345 -8.37 11.40 8.50
N LYS A 346 -7.59 12.47 8.31
CA LYS A 346 -7.77 13.50 7.29
C LYS A 346 -6.46 13.73 6.55
#